data_AF-A0A365K8F3-F1
#
_entry.id   AF-A0A365K8F3-F1
#
_cell.length_a   1.000
_cell.length_b   1.000
_cell.length_c   1.000
_cell.angle_alpha   90.00
_cell.angle_beta   90.00
_cell.angle_gamma   90.00
#
_symmetry.space_group_name_H-M   'P 1'
#
loop_
_entity.id
_entity.type
_entity.pdbx_description
1 polymer ?
#
loop_
_entity_poly.entity_id
_entity_poly.type
_entity_poly.pdbx_seq_one_letter_code
_entity_poly.pdbx_strand_id
1 'polypeptide(L)'
;MKKKNILFLITVVVFLTLFIGVSGYVYPFSPIGYTKSVTVQHGFTDKYDSKFEEIESMLNNTNSNDIFLDQIEVTLETVDLNWLRSNEMQKVNLNQLQKMELEAQDQYQGNLGLSRGYENIDAKSLQYLNALTDGFKKAEDELQRIIYPELSSRSNIEEKVSHLPSIYYVILVNIERLVEEYQKN
;
A
#
# COMPACT_ATOMS: atom_id res chain seq x y z
N MET A 1 41.02 36.56 23.53
CA MET A 1 39.67 36.58 22.90
C MET A 1 39.55 35.59 21.74
N LYS A 2 40.51 35.53 20.78
CA LYS A 2 40.44 34.63 19.60
C LYS A 2 40.17 33.14 19.92
N LYS A 3 40.85 32.54 20.90
CA LYS A 3 40.62 31.12 21.28
C LYS A 3 39.23 30.85 21.86
N LYS A 4 38.63 31.79 22.60
CA LYS A 4 37.28 31.64 23.17
C LYS A 4 36.20 31.70 22.07
N ASN A 5 36.40 32.54 21.06
CA ASN A 5 35.48 32.64 19.92
C ASN A 5 35.53 31.38 19.03
N ILE A 6 36.72 30.80 18.85
CA ILE A 6 36.88 29.52 18.13
C ILE A 6 36.19 28.38 18.89
N LEU A 7 36.37 28.32 20.21
CA LEU A 7 35.73 27.29 21.04
C LEU A 7 34.20 27.42 20.99
N PHE A 8 33.69 28.66 21.06
CA PHE A 8 32.25 28.93 20.94
C PHE A 8 31.69 28.50 19.58
N LEU A 9 32.41 28.79 18.49
CA LEU A 9 32.00 28.38 17.14
C LEU A 9 31.92 26.85 17.02
N ILE A 10 32.93 26.13 17.54
CA ILE A 10 32.94 24.66 17.55
C ILE A 10 31.75 24.11 18.33
N THR A 11 31.47 24.66 19.51
CA THR A 11 30.31 24.23 20.32
C THR A 11 28.99 24.45 19.60
N VAL A 12 28.81 25.59 18.92
CA VAL A 12 27.60 25.88 18.14
C VAL A 12 27.45 24.90 16.96
N VAL A 13 28.53 24.61 16.25
CA VAL A 13 28.51 23.66 15.12
C VAL A 13 28.19 22.25 15.62
N VAL A 14 28.79 21.80 16.71
CA VAL A 14 28.52 20.49 17.31
C VAL A 14 27.08 20.41 17.84
N PHE A 15 26.56 21.50 18.42
CA PHE A 15 25.17 21.54 18.88
C PHE A 15 24.19 21.50 17.71
N LEU A 16 24.48 22.20 16.61
CA LEU A 16 23.67 22.15 15.39
C LEU A 16 23.70 20.76 14.74
N THR A 17 24.86 20.11 14.65
CA THR A 17 24.95 18.75 14.08
C THR A 17 24.25 17.72 14.96
N LEU A 18 24.34 17.83 16.29
CA LEU A 18 23.59 16.99 17.22
C LEU A 18 22.09 17.26 17.14
N PHE A 19 21.67 18.53 17.07
CA PHE A 19 20.26 18.90 16.99
C PHE A 19 19.64 18.38 15.69
N ILE A 20 20.35 18.49 14.56
CA ILE A 20 19.96 17.92 13.26
C ILE A 20 19.91 16.38 13.32
N GLY A 21 20.91 15.74 13.91
CA GLY A 21 20.97 14.28 14.04
C GLY A 21 19.85 13.71 14.94
N VAL A 22 19.53 14.39 16.04
CA VAL A 22 18.47 13.98 16.98
C VAL A 22 17.08 14.27 16.39
N SER A 23 16.89 15.40 15.70
CA SER A 23 15.60 15.70 15.05
C SER A 23 15.31 14.77 13.86
N GLY A 24 16.32 14.26 13.17
CA GLY A 24 16.17 13.16 12.20
C GLY A 24 15.79 11.81 12.80
N TYR A 25 16.07 11.59 14.10
CA TYR A 25 15.75 10.35 14.81
C TYR A 25 14.39 10.39 15.52
N VAL A 26 13.94 11.57 15.97
CA VAL A 26 12.77 11.74 16.84
C VAL A 26 11.53 12.28 16.11
N TYR A 27 11.70 12.98 14.98
CA TYR A 27 10.57 13.60 14.26
C TYR A 27 10.38 13.01 12.86
N PRO A 28 9.29 12.24 12.61
CA PRO A 28 8.99 11.66 11.30
C PRO A 28 8.66 12.68 10.20
N PHE A 29 8.60 13.98 10.52
CA PHE A 29 8.31 15.08 9.59
C PHE A 29 9.50 16.02 9.33
N SER A 30 10.71 15.67 9.78
CA SER A 30 11.92 16.46 9.49
C SER A 30 12.38 16.28 8.02
N PRO A 31 12.80 17.33 7.30
CA PRO A 31 13.34 17.23 5.93
C PRO A 31 14.54 16.30 5.76
N ILE A 32 15.19 15.92 6.87
CA ILE A 32 16.39 15.06 6.91
C ILE A 32 16.00 13.60 7.23
N GLY A 33 14.78 13.35 7.71
CA GLY A 33 14.23 11.99 7.91
C GLY A 33 13.76 11.31 6.61
N TYR A 34 13.68 12.07 5.52
CA TYR A 34 13.49 11.60 4.15
C TYR A 34 14.84 11.08 3.62
N THR A 35 15.09 9.82 3.29
CA THR A 35 14.30 8.86 2.54
C THR A 35 14.92 7.48 2.73
N LYS A 36 14.41 6.65 3.65
CA LYS A 36 14.67 5.21 3.52
C LYS A 36 13.86 4.72 2.33
N SER A 37 14.56 4.14 1.38
CA SER A 37 13.95 3.58 0.19
C SER A 37 14.64 2.27 -0.13
N VAL A 38 13.85 1.29 -0.53
CA VAL A 38 14.36 0.03 -1.05
C VAL A 38 14.15 0.02 -2.55
N THR A 39 15.16 -0.42 -3.29
CA THR A 39 15.00 -0.71 -4.71
C THR A 39 14.54 -2.15 -4.86
N VAL A 40 13.40 -2.34 -5.52
CA VAL A 40 12.83 -3.67 -5.74
C VAL A 40 12.79 -3.94 -7.24
N GLN A 41 13.25 -5.12 -7.64
CA GLN A 41 13.10 -5.63 -8.99
C GLN A 41 11.96 -6.64 -9.01
N HIS A 42 10.99 -6.44 -9.91
CA HIS A 42 9.80 -7.28 -9.99
C HIS A 42 9.96 -8.38 -11.04
N GLY A 43 9.59 -9.60 -10.68
CA GLY A 43 9.43 -10.73 -11.61
C GLY A 43 7.97 -11.06 -11.91
N PHE A 44 7.03 -10.20 -11.52
CA PHE A 44 5.59 -10.47 -11.51
C PHE A 44 4.77 -9.54 -12.42
N THR A 45 5.42 -8.57 -13.07
CA THR A 45 4.77 -7.48 -13.82
C THR A 45 3.82 -7.99 -14.90
N ASP A 46 4.26 -8.88 -15.79
CA ASP A 46 3.41 -9.38 -16.88
C ASP A 46 2.17 -10.12 -16.37
N LYS A 47 2.30 -10.86 -15.25
CA LYS A 47 1.17 -11.57 -14.62
C LYS A 47 0.19 -10.62 -13.96
N TYR A 48 0.70 -9.57 -13.33
CA TYR A 48 -0.10 -8.56 -12.67
C TYR A 48 -0.91 -7.77 -13.70
N ASP A 49 -0.22 -7.25 -14.72
CA ASP A 49 -0.79 -6.42 -15.78
C ASP A 49 -1.86 -7.18 -16.58
N SER A 50 -1.54 -8.40 -17.02
CA SER A 50 -2.51 -9.27 -17.71
C SER A 50 -3.76 -9.54 -16.87
N LYS A 51 -3.60 -9.69 -15.54
CA LYS A 51 -4.75 -9.95 -14.66
C LYS A 51 -5.61 -8.71 -14.48
N PHE A 52 -4.99 -7.54 -14.40
CA PHE A 52 -5.68 -6.26 -14.30
C PHE A 52 -6.53 -6.00 -15.57
N GLU A 53 -5.93 -6.16 -16.75
CA GLU A 53 -6.61 -5.98 -18.04
C GLU A 53 -7.78 -6.95 -18.24
N GLU A 54 -7.64 -8.20 -17.77
CA GLU A 54 -8.69 -9.22 -17.83
C GLU A 54 -9.92 -8.80 -17.02
N ILE A 55 -9.72 -8.33 -15.78
CA ILE A 55 -10.81 -7.87 -14.92
C ILE A 55 -11.47 -6.62 -15.51
N GLU A 56 -10.69 -5.64 -15.98
CA GLU A 56 -11.23 -4.44 -16.63
C GLU A 56 -12.06 -4.80 -17.86
N SER A 57 -11.63 -5.76 -18.66
CA SER A 57 -12.40 -6.25 -19.81
C SER A 57 -13.72 -6.87 -19.39
N MET A 58 -13.73 -7.66 -18.31
CA MET A 58 -14.95 -8.26 -17.79
C MET A 58 -15.95 -7.21 -17.27
N LEU A 59 -15.48 -6.18 -16.57
CA LEU A 59 -16.33 -5.10 -16.04
C LEU A 59 -16.93 -4.25 -17.16
N ASN A 60 -16.13 -3.86 -18.15
CA ASN A 60 -16.60 -3.10 -19.32
C ASN A 60 -17.69 -3.83 -20.13
N ASN A 61 -17.73 -5.16 -20.06
CA ASN A 61 -18.73 -5.98 -20.72
C ASN A 61 -19.97 -6.26 -19.85
N THR A 62 -20.00 -5.76 -18.61
CA THR A 62 -21.09 -5.99 -17.66
C THR A 62 -22.01 -4.76 -17.56
N ASN A 63 -23.23 -4.87 -18.07
CA ASN A 63 -24.25 -3.82 -17.92
C ASN A 63 -25.07 -4.05 -16.65
N SER A 64 -24.61 -3.51 -15.51
CA SER A 64 -25.31 -3.68 -14.24
C SER A 64 -25.01 -2.53 -13.29
N ASN A 65 -26.05 -1.92 -12.72
CA ASN A 65 -25.93 -0.96 -11.61
C ASN A 65 -25.90 -1.73 -10.28
N ASP A 66 -24.97 -2.67 -10.14
CA ASP A 66 -24.81 -3.47 -8.93
C ASP A 66 -23.69 -2.89 -8.07
N ILE A 67 -24.02 -2.62 -6.81
CA ILE A 67 -23.10 -2.02 -5.85
C ILE A 67 -21.82 -2.85 -5.62
N PHE A 68 -21.90 -4.16 -5.83
CA PHE A 68 -20.74 -5.04 -5.75
C PHE A 68 -19.76 -4.78 -6.91
N LEU A 69 -20.27 -4.56 -8.13
CA LEU A 69 -19.44 -4.24 -9.28
C LEU A 69 -18.84 -2.83 -9.18
N ASP A 70 -19.64 -1.86 -8.74
CA ASP A 70 -19.15 -0.50 -8.45
C ASP A 70 -17.99 -0.55 -7.43
N GLN A 71 -18.10 -1.40 -6.40
CA GLN A 71 -17.04 -1.56 -5.41
C GLN A 71 -15.80 -2.27 -5.97
N ILE A 72 -15.95 -3.15 -6.96
CA ILE A 72 -14.81 -3.74 -7.67
C ILE A 72 -14.08 -2.68 -8.51
N GLU A 73 -14.80 -1.79 -9.20
CA GLU A 73 -14.18 -0.68 -9.95
C GLU A 73 -13.35 0.21 -9.03
N VAL A 74 -13.94 0.65 -7.91
CA VAL A 74 -13.25 1.44 -6.88
C VAL A 74 -12.03 0.70 -6.30
N THR A 75 -12.14 -0.63 -6.15
CA THR A 75 -11.04 -1.49 -5.72
C THR A 75 -9.91 -1.50 -6.74
N LEU A 76 -10.20 -1.65 -8.04
CA LEU A 76 -9.20 -1.67 -9.11
C LEU A 76 -8.45 -0.35 -9.22
N GLU A 77 -9.15 0.79 -9.14
CA GLU A 77 -8.52 2.11 -9.11
C GLU A 77 -7.54 2.26 -7.95
N THR A 78 -7.88 1.67 -6.80
CA THR A 78 -7.04 1.74 -5.59
C THR A 78 -5.83 0.81 -5.66
N VAL A 79 -5.96 -0.35 -6.32
CA VAL A 79 -4.85 -1.29 -6.51
C VAL A 79 -4.06 -1.05 -7.79
N ASP A 80 -4.35 -0.03 -8.61
CA ASP A 80 -3.56 0.34 -9.79
C ASP A 80 -2.20 0.96 -9.40
N LEU A 81 -1.34 0.09 -8.87
CA LEU A 81 -0.03 0.42 -8.39
C LEU A 81 0.95 0.36 -9.56
N ASN A 82 1.16 1.52 -10.21
CA ASN A 82 2.09 1.71 -11.33
C ASN A 82 3.48 1.04 -11.16
N TRP A 83 3.98 0.95 -9.93
CA TRP A 83 5.28 0.33 -9.65
C TRP A 83 5.28 -1.21 -9.78
N LEU A 84 4.12 -1.87 -9.64
CA LEU A 84 3.94 -3.31 -9.90
C LEU A 84 3.86 -3.61 -11.40
N ARG A 85 3.38 -2.64 -12.19
CA ARG A 85 3.24 -2.70 -13.66
C ARG A 85 4.53 -2.34 -14.41
N SER A 86 5.61 -2.03 -13.69
CA SER A 86 6.91 -1.67 -14.28
C SER A 86 7.92 -2.81 -14.16
N ASN A 87 8.53 -3.18 -15.28
CA ASN A 87 9.69 -4.09 -15.34
C ASN A 87 11.00 -3.43 -14.90
N GLU A 88 10.99 -2.12 -14.62
CA GLU A 88 12.15 -1.40 -14.13
C GLU A 88 12.32 -1.56 -12.62
N MET A 89 13.56 -1.38 -12.14
CA MET A 89 13.83 -1.29 -10.72
C MET A 89 13.13 -0.07 -10.13
N GLN A 90 12.17 -0.29 -9.23
CA GLN A 90 11.41 0.79 -8.61
C GLN A 90 11.92 1.06 -7.20
N LYS A 91 12.08 2.35 -6.89
CA LYS A 91 12.47 2.81 -5.56
C LYS A 91 11.20 3.02 -4.72
N VAL A 92 10.92 2.09 -3.82
CA VAL A 92 9.79 2.16 -2.89
C VAL A 92 10.24 2.85 -1.60
N ASN A 93 9.65 4.00 -1.29
CA ASN A 93 9.97 4.79 -0.08
C ASN A 93 8.85 4.69 0.98
N LEU A 94 9.18 5.09 2.21
CA LEU A 94 8.23 5.04 3.34
C LEU A 94 6.91 5.76 3.06
N ASN A 95 6.93 6.91 2.39
CA ASN A 95 5.71 7.66 2.09
C ASN A 95 4.81 6.90 1.11
N GLN A 96 5.40 6.20 0.14
CA GLN A 96 4.63 5.34 -0.76
C GLN A 96 4.00 4.16 -0.01
N LEU A 97 4.73 3.54 0.91
CA LEU A 97 4.21 2.45 1.75
C LEU A 97 3.07 2.94 2.67
N GLN A 98 3.22 4.11 3.29
CA GLN A 98 2.18 4.73 4.12
C GLN A 98 0.94 5.11 3.31
N LYS A 99 1.12 5.57 2.07
CA LYS A 99 0.00 5.82 1.16
C LYS A 99 -0.77 4.53 0.85
N MET A 100 -0.04 3.45 0.55
CA MET A 100 -0.65 2.13 0.33
C MET A 100 -1.34 1.59 1.58
N GLU A 101 -0.80 1.84 2.77
CA GLU A 101 -1.43 1.45 4.05
C GLU A 101 -2.77 2.15 4.22
N LEU A 102 -2.81 3.47 3.99
CA LEU A 102 -4.04 4.26 4.06
C LEU A 102 -5.06 3.79 3.01
N GLU A 103 -4.62 3.53 1.77
CA GLU A 103 -5.49 3.00 0.71
C GLU A 103 -6.06 1.62 1.07
N ALA A 104 -5.25 0.72 1.61
CA ALA A 104 -5.71 -0.60 2.06
C ALA A 104 -6.68 -0.48 3.26
N GLN A 105 -6.40 0.43 4.19
CA GLN A 105 -7.27 0.71 5.32
C GLN A 105 -8.62 1.29 4.89
N ASP A 106 -8.62 2.26 3.96
CA ASP A 106 -9.83 2.89 3.44
C ASP A 106 -10.70 1.86 2.72
N GLN A 107 -10.11 0.98 1.92
CA GLN A 107 -10.83 -0.13 1.26
C GLN A 107 -11.41 -1.12 2.27
N TYR A 108 -10.63 -1.51 3.28
CA TYR A 108 -11.11 -2.38 4.35
C TYR A 108 -12.31 -1.78 5.08
N GLN A 109 -12.24 -0.50 5.46
CA GLN A 109 -13.34 0.19 6.15
C GLN A 109 -14.54 0.44 5.25
N GLY A 110 -14.32 0.80 3.98
CA GLY A 110 -15.36 0.99 2.98
C GLY A 110 -16.15 -0.30 2.74
N ASN A 111 -15.45 -1.41 2.52
CA ASN A 111 -16.07 -2.73 2.33
C ASN A 111 -16.86 -3.18 3.57
N LEU A 112 -16.32 -2.96 4.79
CA LEU A 112 -17.05 -3.21 6.03
C LEU A 112 -18.32 -2.34 6.17
N GLY A 113 -18.23 -1.08 5.78
CA GLY A 113 -19.35 -0.14 5.80
C GLY A 113 -20.47 -0.60 4.87
N LEU A 114 -20.13 -1.01 3.65
CA LEU A 114 -21.08 -1.57 2.69
C LEU A 114 -21.71 -2.88 3.19
N SER A 115 -20.89 -3.79 3.74
CA SER A 115 -21.33 -5.08 4.29
C SER A 115 -22.34 -4.93 5.43
N ARG A 116 -22.20 -3.89 6.26
CA ARG A 116 -23.06 -3.64 7.42
C ARG A 116 -24.22 -2.68 7.15
N GLY A 117 -24.07 -1.79 6.19
CA GLY A 117 -24.98 -0.66 5.96
C GLY A 117 -26.04 -0.88 4.88
N TYR A 118 -25.84 -1.86 3.99
CA TYR A 118 -26.81 -2.15 2.93
C TYR A 118 -27.81 -3.23 3.35
N GLU A 119 -29.05 -2.81 3.63
CA GLU A 119 -30.13 -3.72 4.08
C GLU A 119 -30.57 -4.75 3.03
N ASN A 120 -30.15 -4.63 1.77
CA ASN A 120 -30.59 -5.49 0.65
C ASN A 120 -29.44 -6.05 -0.20
N ILE A 121 -28.21 -6.14 0.33
CA ILE A 121 -27.17 -6.92 -0.34
C ILE A 121 -27.57 -8.40 -0.29
N ASP A 122 -27.58 -9.08 -1.43
CA ASP A 122 -27.82 -10.52 -1.46
C ASP A 122 -26.65 -11.29 -0.82
N ALA A 123 -26.92 -12.50 -0.33
CA ALA A 123 -25.96 -13.27 0.44
C ALA A 123 -24.65 -13.58 -0.32
N LYS A 124 -24.70 -13.64 -1.65
CA LYS A 124 -23.56 -13.96 -2.50
C LYS A 124 -22.69 -12.72 -2.70
N SER A 125 -23.28 -11.57 -3.02
CA SER A 125 -22.57 -10.28 -3.05
C SER A 125 -21.97 -9.93 -1.69
N LEU A 126 -22.64 -10.27 -0.58
CA LEU A 126 -22.08 -10.12 0.76
C LEU A 126 -20.84 -10.99 0.99
N GLN A 127 -20.90 -12.26 0.57
CA GLN A 127 -19.77 -13.18 0.66
C GLN A 127 -18.56 -12.65 -0.12
N TYR A 128 -18.81 -12.06 -1.29
CA TYR A 128 -17.79 -11.52 -2.17
C TYR A 128 -17.14 -10.26 -1.60
N LEU A 129 -17.96 -9.35 -1.07
CA LEU A 129 -17.50 -8.16 -0.37
C LEU A 129 -16.67 -8.50 0.88
N ASN A 130 -17.06 -9.53 1.62
CA ASN A 130 -16.29 -10.01 2.78
C ASN A 130 -14.93 -10.60 2.34
N ALA A 131 -14.85 -11.31 1.21
CA ALA A 131 -13.59 -11.82 0.68
C ALA A 131 -12.63 -10.68 0.27
N LEU A 132 -13.15 -9.60 -0.34
CA LEU A 132 -12.39 -8.40 -0.63
C LEU A 132 -11.90 -7.72 0.66
N THR A 133 -12.76 -7.61 1.65
CA THR A 133 -12.45 -7.07 2.98
C THR A 133 -11.27 -7.80 3.62
N ASP A 134 -11.28 -9.13 3.61
CA ASP A 134 -10.19 -9.96 4.16
C ASP A 134 -8.87 -9.78 3.39
N GLY A 135 -8.94 -9.59 2.07
CA GLY A 135 -7.79 -9.32 1.22
C GLY A 135 -7.11 -8.01 1.61
N PHE A 136 -7.89 -6.94 1.75
CA PHE A 136 -7.38 -5.62 2.15
C PHE A 136 -6.90 -5.59 3.59
N LYS A 137 -7.53 -6.35 4.50
CA LYS A 137 -7.01 -6.47 5.87
C LYS A 137 -5.61 -7.10 5.90
N LYS A 138 -5.37 -8.13 5.09
CA LYS A 138 -4.03 -8.75 4.97
C LYS A 138 -3.01 -7.79 4.37
N ALA A 139 -3.40 -6.99 3.38
CA ALA A 139 -2.54 -5.96 2.80
C ALA A 139 -2.19 -4.88 3.84
N GLU A 140 -3.18 -4.37 4.57
CA GLU A 140 -2.98 -3.44 5.69
C GLU A 140 -2.00 -4.04 6.71
N ASP A 141 -2.28 -5.22 7.27
CA ASP A 141 -1.44 -5.86 8.30
C ASP A 141 0.00 -6.05 7.84
N GLU A 142 0.22 -6.42 6.57
CA GLU A 142 1.55 -6.55 6.01
C GLU A 142 2.26 -5.20 5.87
N LEU A 143 1.57 -4.17 5.38
CA LEU A 143 2.10 -2.82 5.28
C LEU A 143 2.46 -2.26 6.66
N GLN A 144 1.62 -2.50 7.67
CA GLN A 144 1.92 -2.15 9.07
C GLN A 144 3.18 -2.89 9.57
N ARG A 145 3.31 -4.18 9.25
CA ARG A 145 4.49 -5.00 9.58
C ARG A 145 5.77 -4.55 8.87
N ILE A 146 5.64 -3.83 7.75
CA ILE A 146 6.75 -3.19 7.06
C ILE A 146 7.07 -1.83 7.73
N ILE A 147 6.06 -0.96 7.86
CA ILE A 147 6.19 0.45 8.27
C ILE A 147 6.56 0.61 9.75
N TYR A 148 5.93 -0.12 10.66
CA TYR A 148 6.08 0.15 12.09
C TYR A 148 7.32 -0.50 12.72
N PRO A 149 7.76 -1.70 12.32
CA PRO A 149 9.07 -2.21 12.73
C PRO A 149 10.23 -1.34 12.26
N GLU A 150 10.07 -0.62 11.15
CA GLU A 150 11.05 0.38 10.69
C GLU A 150 11.24 1.57 11.65
N LEU A 151 10.30 1.80 12.58
CA LEU A 151 10.43 2.75 13.68
C LEU A 151 11.20 2.18 14.89
N SER A 152 11.49 0.87 14.92
CA SER A 152 12.06 0.18 16.11
C SER A 152 13.23 -0.80 15.86
N SER A 153 13.41 -1.39 14.67
CA SER A 153 14.48 -2.36 14.36
C SER A 153 14.75 -2.51 12.84
N ARG A 154 16.03 -2.53 12.44
CA ARG A 154 16.52 -2.41 11.04
C ARG A 154 16.66 -3.73 10.24
N SER A 155 15.96 -4.83 10.56
CA SER A 155 16.17 -6.12 9.87
C SER A 155 15.13 -6.41 8.77
N ASN A 156 15.63 -6.64 7.53
CA ASN A 156 14.96 -7.20 6.34
C ASN A 156 13.74 -6.47 5.75
N ILE A 157 13.86 -5.16 5.50
CA ILE A 157 12.83 -4.38 4.77
C ILE A 157 12.70 -4.86 3.32
N GLU A 158 13.82 -5.16 2.66
CA GLU A 158 13.85 -5.61 1.27
C GLU A 158 13.08 -6.93 1.07
N GLU A 159 13.29 -7.89 1.97
CA GLU A 159 12.52 -9.14 1.98
C GLU A 159 11.02 -8.85 2.16
N LYS A 160 10.63 -7.99 3.11
CA LYS A 160 9.22 -7.72 3.36
C LYS A 160 8.53 -6.97 2.22
N VAL A 161 9.18 -5.95 1.63
CA VAL A 161 8.64 -5.23 0.47
C VAL A 161 8.56 -6.16 -0.76
N SER A 162 9.46 -7.13 -0.90
CA SER A 162 9.41 -8.12 -1.99
C SER A 162 8.18 -9.03 -1.97
N HIS A 163 7.46 -9.14 -0.84
CA HIS A 163 6.23 -9.93 -0.72
C HIS A 163 4.96 -9.17 -1.12
N LEU A 164 4.96 -7.83 -1.08
CA LEU A 164 3.80 -7.00 -1.43
C LEU A 164 3.21 -7.32 -2.83
N PRO A 165 4.02 -7.48 -3.90
CA PRO A 165 3.49 -7.85 -5.21
C PRO A 165 2.63 -9.12 -5.20
N SER A 166 3.01 -10.12 -4.39
CA SER A 166 2.26 -11.38 -4.30
C SER A 166 0.91 -11.19 -3.59
N ILE A 167 0.84 -10.29 -2.61
CA ILE A 167 -0.40 -9.98 -1.88
C ILE A 167 -1.41 -9.30 -2.81
N TYR A 168 -0.98 -8.24 -3.51
CA TYR A 168 -1.84 -7.53 -4.46
C TYR A 168 -2.25 -8.42 -5.64
N TYR A 169 -1.35 -9.31 -6.11
CA TYR A 169 -1.73 -10.30 -7.12
C TYR A 169 -2.83 -11.25 -6.64
N VAL A 170 -2.78 -11.71 -5.39
CA VAL A 170 -3.84 -12.56 -4.81
C VAL A 170 -5.16 -11.80 -4.70
N ILE A 171 -5.14 -10.49 -4.40
CA ILE A 171 -6.34 -9.64 -4.43
C ILE A 171 -6.94 -9.64 -5.85
N LEU A 172 -6.14 -9.41 -6.89
CA LEU A 172 -6.61 -9.44 -8.28
C LEU A 172 -7.18 -10.80 -8.70
N VAL A 173 -6.50 -11.91 -8.38
CA VAL A 173 -6.99 -13.27 -8.66
C VAL A 173 -8.34 -13.53 -7.98
N ASN A 174 -8.50 -13.03 -6.76
CA ASN A 174 -9.78 -13.13 -6.08
C ASN A 174 -10.86 -12.31 -6.80
N ILE A 175 -10.58 -11.05 -7.15
CA ILE A 175 -11.53 -10.19 -7.88
C ILE A 175 -11.99 -10.85 -9.18
N GLU A 176 -11.07 -11.31 -10.02
CA GLU A 176 -11.37 -12.01 -11.27
C GLU A 176 -12.37 -13.16 -11.05
N ARG A 177 -12.06 -14.05 -10.10
CA ARG A 177 -12.94 -15.18 -9.77
C ARG A 177 -14.33 -14.70 -9.35
N LEU A 178 -14.42 -13.62 -8.58
CA LEU A 178 -15.68 -13.07 -8.13
C LEU A 178 -16.50 -12.50 -9.30
N VAL A 179 -15.87 -11.77 -10.23
CA VAL A 179 -16.53 -11.25 -11.43
C VAL A 179 -17.01 -12.40 -12.33
N GLU A 180 -16.20 -13.45 -12.51
CA GLU A 180 -16.61 -14.63 -13.29
C GLU A 180 -17.83 -15.33 -12.66
N GLU A 181 -17.82 -15.53 -11.35
CA GLU A 181 -18.92 -16.18 -10.65
C GLU A 181 -20.19 -15.31 -10.65
N TYR A 182 -20.05 -13.97 -10.67
CA TYR A 182 -21.17 -13.04 -10.85
C TYR A 182 -21.79 -13.21 -12.25
N GLN A 183 -20.99 -13.14 -13.32
CA GLN A 183 -21.47 -13.23 -14.70
C GLN A 183 -22.12 -14.57 -15.09
N LYS A 184 -21.77 -15.65 -14.38
CA LYS A 184 -22.34 -17.00 -14.61
C LYS A 184 -23.75 -17.18 -14.03
N ASN A 185 -24.26 -16.23 -13.23
CA ASN A 185 -25.55 -16.31 -12.55
C ASN A 185 -26.46 -15.14 -12.92
#